data_AF-A0AAN1J654-F1
#
_entry.id   AF-A0AAN1J654-F1
#
_cell.length_a   1.000
_cell.length_b   1.000
_cell.length_c   1.000
_cell.angle_alpha   90.00
_cell.angle_beta   90.00
_cell.angle_gamma   90.00
#
_symmetry.space_group_name_H-M   'P 1'
#
loop_
_entity.id
_entity.type
_entity.pdbx_description
1 polymer ?
#
loop_
_entity_poly.entity_id
_entity_poly.type
_entity_poly.pdbx_seq_one_letter_code
_entity_poly.pdbx_strand_id
1 'polypeptide(L)'
;MDDIFEPQAFVLAGKCLSTSPSLVIEDDENQYEFPAAVDGEDAASLISALRAGVKAEEVISRYSPYEQKVFDRLKELQLVRAVKPALARSGLDVLLELEDLANDLLYRTLYTNVFWEKCASASSGADIPLNVIHGMIVENYHFLFRESYFDAPVLSYVANTGVRLSMNEFYAEEYGHDELLLKALTTLGVTREDLARTVPLPQTMALCNSLAFWAHSDPLFFFSTLGILEGKDIKQDSFLDAAYRIGVDPALLKPVKAHSDINLNGGHGSLTRKIFSRIPAIADADVRRMRAQTHLFIELYDQFYTGIWEHYSASPMLLRTLDVDGEA
;
A
#
# COMPACT_ATOMS: atom_id res chain seq x y z
N MET A 1 -19.61 3.56 24.34
CA MET A 1 -20.34 3.10 23.14
C MET A 1 -20.85 4.36 22.49
N ASP A 2 -20.51 4.51 21.22
CA ASP A 2 -20.79 5.63 20.31
C ASP A 2 -19.87 6.85 20.46
N ASP A 3 -18.61 6.67 20.07
CA ASP A 3 -17.84 7.72 19.37
C ASP A 3 -18.57 7.98 18.04
N ILE A 4 -19.59 8.83 18.09
CA ILE A 4 -20.32 9.28 16.91
C ILE A 4 -19.34 10.07 16.05
N PHE A 5 -19.05 9.53 14.86
CA PHE A 5 -18.20 10.09 13.81
C PHE A 5 -18.02 11.61 13.90
N GLU A 6 -16.78 12.05 14.12
CA GLU A 6 -16.30 13.42 13.87
C GLU A 6 -15.86 13.52 12.39
N PRO A 7 -16.69 14.04 11.47
CA PRO A 7 -16.29 14.60 10.19
C PRO A 7 -15.23 15.66 10.44
N GLN A 8 -14.05 15.35 9.96
CA GLN A 8 -12.91 16.24 9.91
C GLN A 8 -12.87 16.85 8.50
N ALA A 9 -12.67 18.15 8.45
CA ALA A 9 -12.34 18.82 7.20
C ALA A 9 -10.82 18.81 7.01
N PHE A 10 -10.39 18.31 5.85
CA PHE A 10 -8.97 18.25 5.50
C PHE A 10 -8.57 19.52 4.78
N VAL A 11 -7.60 20.25 5.35
CA VAL A 11 -7.09 21.50 4.77
C VAL A 11 -5.66 21.30 4.27
N LEU A 12 -5.45 21.68 3.01
CA LEU A 12 -4.13 21.77 2.38
C LEU A 12 -3.91 23.20 1.90
N ALA A 13 -2.79 23.81 2.31
CA ALA A 13 -2.41 25.16 1.91
C ALA A 13 -3.53 26.21 2.10
N GLY A 14 -4.30 26.09 3.19
CA GLY A 14 -5.40 27.01 3.51
C GLY A 14 -6.70 26.78 2.72
N LYS A 15 -6.80 25.69 1.95
CA LYS A 15 -8.00 25.32 1.20
C LYS A 15 -8.57 23.98 1.69
N CYS A 16 -9.88 23.94 1.97
CA CYS A 16 -10.58 22.69 2.28
C CYS A 16 -10.70 21.80 1.03
N LEU A 17 -10.29 20.55 1.15
CA LEU A 17 -10.16 19.60 0.03
C LEU A 17 -11.19 18.46 0.06
N SER A 18 -11.83 18.19 1.20
CA SER A 18 -12.79 17.11 1.33
C SER A 18 -13.87 17.50 2.33
N THR A 19 -15.11 17.33 1.88
CA THR A 19 -16.32 17.57 2.63
C THR A 19 -17.14 16.29 2.52
N SER A 20 -17.49 15.69 3.65
CA SER A 20 -18.56 14.68 3.76
C SER A 20 -19.85 15.18 3.06
N PRO A 21 -20.94 14.41 2.87
CA PRO A 21 -22.13 14.84 2.10
C PRO A 21 -22.92 16.00 2.75
N SER A 22 -22.34 16.65 3.74
CA SER A 22 -22.82 17.81 4.45
C SER A 22 -22.36 19.11 3.77
N LEU A 23 -23.19 20.14 3.78
CA LEU A 23 -22.82 21.50 3.38
C LEU A 23 -21.82 22.06 4.41
N VAL A 24 -20.69 22.63 3.97
CA VAL A 24 -19.67 23.22 4.86
C VAL A 24 -19.57 24.73 4.61
N ILE A 25 -19.57 25.53 5.69
CA ILE A 25 -19.37 26.99 5.70
C ILE A 25 -18.07 27.29 6.45
N GLU A 26 -17.26 28.24 5.98
CA GLU A 26 -15.96 28.57 6.60
C GLU A 26 -15.90 30.05 6.98
N ASP A 27 -15.38 30.34 8.19
CA ASP A 27 -14.89 31.66 8.60
C ASP A 27 -13.37 31.64 8.80
N ASP A 28 -12.76 32.76 9.20
CA ASP A 28 -11.31 32.89 9.36
C ASP A 28 -10.70 31.92 10.41
N GLU A 29 -11.50 31.35 11.32
CA GLU A 29 -11.05 30.49 12.41
C GLU A 29 -11.71 29.10 12.47
N ASN A 30 -12.89 28.92 11.86
CA ASN A 30 -13.76 27.75 12.04
C ASN A 30 -14.43 27.30 10.75
N GLN A 31 -14.76 26.00 10.69
CA GLN A 31 -15.62 25.43 9.65
C GLN A 31 -16.89 24.85 10.28
N TYR A 32 -18.05 25.09 9.68
CA TYR A 32 -19.35 24.65 10.14
C TYR A 32 -19.97 23.67 9.15
N GLU A 33 -20.38 22.51 9.65
CA GLU A 33 -20.95 21.44 8.82
C GLU A 33 -22.47 21.31 9.04
N PHE A 34 -23.23 21.13 7.95
CA PHE A 34 -24.69 20.99 7.94
C PHE A 34 -25.11 19.71 7.21
N PRO A 35 -25.92 18.82 7.81
CA PRO A 35 -26.41 17.63 7.13
C PRO A 35 -27.26 17.96 5.90
N ALA A 36 -27.09 17.21 4.80
CA ALA A 36 -27.72 17.47 3.48
C ALA A 36 -29.27 17.43 3.46
N ALA A 37 -29.93 17.01 4.54
CA ALA A 37 -31.37 16.97 4.66
C ALA A 37 -31.88 18.21 5.41
N VAL A 38 -31.96 19.35 4.73
CA VAL A 38 -32.71 20.51 5.21
C VAL A 38 -33.72 20.89 4.15
N ASP A 39 -34.91 20.29 4.24
CA ASP A 39 -36.05 20.61 3.39
C ASP A 39 -36.69 21.90 3.90
N GLY A 40 -36.22 23.03 3.35
CA GLY A 40 -36.82 24.35 3.55
C GLY A 40 -36.42 25.26 2.39
N GLU A 41 -37.39 25.97 1.81
CA GLU A 41 -37.19 26.94 0.72
C GLU A 41 -36.09 27.99 1.05
N ASP A 42 -35.94 28.31 2.33
CA ASP A 42 -34.95 29.25 2.85
C ASP A 42 -33.52 28.66 2.88
N ALA A 43 -33.39 27.35 3.17
CA ALA A 43 -32.09 26.67 3.18
C ALA A 43 -31.50 26.53 1.77
N ALA A 44 -32.34 26.37 0.74
CA ALA A 44 -31.90 26.28 -0.65
C ALA A 44 -31.26 27.59 -1.14
N SER A 45 -31.82 28.75 -0.77
CA SER A 45 -31.29 30.07 -1.12
C SER A 45 -29.94 30.35 -0.43
N LEU A 46 -29.83 29.92 0.83
CA LEU A 46 -28.60 29.95 1.61
C LEU A 46 -27.50 29.07 0.97
N ILE A 47 -27.83 27.81 0.66
CA ILE A 47 -26.94 26.85 -0.01
C ILE A 47 -26.45 27.40 -1.36
N SER A 48 -27.32 28.07 -2.11
CA SER A 48 -26.99 28.68 -3.40
C SER A 48 -25.99 29.84 -3.26
N ALA A 49 -26.17 30.73 -2.27
CA ALA A 49 -25.27 31.86 -2.03
C ALA A 49 -23.87 31.40 -1.55
N LEU A 50 -23.81 30.37 -0.71
CA LEU A 50 -22.55 29.81 -0.20
C LEU A 50 -21.75 29.08 -1.28
N ARG A 51 -22.41 28.36 -2.18
CA ARG A 51 -21.77 27.74 -3.36
C ARG A 51 -21.15 28.77 -4.32
N ALA A 52 -21.56 30.03 -4.24
CA ALA A 52 -21.02 31.13 -5.03
C ALA A 52 -19.80 31.83 -4.39
N GLY A 53 -19.32 31.36 -3.23
CA GLY A 53 -18.08 31.85 -2.59
C GLY A 53 -18.24 33.12 -1.75
N VAL A 54 -19.45 33.38 -1.22
CA VAL A 54 -19.71 34.49 -0.30
C VAL A 54 -19.20 34.14 1.11
N LYS A 55 -18.54 35.09 1.79
CA LYS A 55 -17.99 34.88 3.16
C LYS A 55 -19.09 34.57 4.17
N ALA A 56 -18.80 33.72 5.16
CA ALA A 56 -19.75 33.33 6.19
C ALA A 56 -20.33 34.54 6.94
N GLU A 57 -19.52 35.55 7.29
CA GLU A 57 -20.01 36.76 7.97
C GLU A 57 -21.01 37.56 7.12
N GLU A 58 -20.80 37.63 5.80
CA GLU A 58 -21.71 38.32 4.86
C GLU A 58 -23.02 37.57 4.68
N VAL A 59 -22.98 36.23 4.70
CA VAL A 59 -24.18 35.39 4.68
C VAL A 59 -24.94 35.50 6.01
N ILE A 60 -24.24 35.48 7.15
CA ILE A 60 -24.83 35.62 8.49
C ILE A 60 -25.50 36.98 8.68
N SER A 61 -24.90 38.04 8.12
CA SER A 61 -25.45 39.40 8.17
C SER A 61 -26.76 39.58 7.39
N ARG A 62 -27.09 38.64 6.49
CA ARG A 62 -28.32 38.65 5.68
C ARG A 62 -29.48 37.90 6.32
N TYR A 63 -29.23 37.19 7.42
CA TYR A 63 -30.28 36.50 8.16
C TYR A 63 -31.18 37.49 8.90
N SER A 64 -32.47 37.25 8.80
CA SER A 64 -33.45 37.80 9.72
C SER A 64 -33.17 37.32 11.17
N PRO A 65 -33.64 38.06 12.19
CA PRO A 65 -33.54 37.62 13.58
C PRO A 65 -34.13 36.22 13.86
N TYR A 66 -35.05 35.76 13.00
CA TYR A 66 -35.63 34.42 13.08
C TYR A 66 -34.63 33.34 12.64
N GLU A 67 -33.94 33.54 11.52
CA GLU A 67 -32.94 32.60 10.99
C GLU A 67 -31.71 32.50 11.90
N GLN A 68 -31.28 33.60 12.53
CA GLN A 68 -30.23 33.57 13.56
C GLN A 68 -30.63 32.68 14.74
N LYS A 69 -31.89 32.79 15.20
CA LYS A 69 -32.40 31.98 16.31
C LYS A 69 -32.51 30.49 15.95
N VAL A 70 -32.83 30.17 14.70
CA VAL A 70 -32.80 28.79 14.18
C VAL A 70 -31.37 28.26 14.18
N PHE A 71 -30.40 29.05 13.69
CA PHE A 71 -29.00 28.67 13.68
C PHE A 71 -28.42 28.43 15.08
N ASP A 72 -28.72 29.32 16.03
CA ASP A 72 -28.32 29.15 17.43
C ASP A 72 -28.95 27.90 18.04
N ARG A 73 -30.22 27.60 17.70
CA ARG A 73 -30.88 26.38 18.17
C ARG A 73 -30.28 25.12 17.57
N LEU A 74 -29.83 25.15 16.31
CA LEU A 74 -29.12 24.04 15.67
C LEU A 74 -27.74 23.80 16.32
N LYS A 75 -27.04 24.87 16.74
CA LYS A 75 -25.81 24.77 17.54
C LYS A 75 -26.07 24.17 18.93
N GLU A 76 -27.10 24.65 19.64
CA GLU A 76 -27.49 24.12 20.96
C GLU A 76 -27.86 22.63 20.90
N LEU A 77 -28.49 22.20 19.82
CA LEU A 77 -28.87 20.80 19.57
C LEU A 77 -27.72 19.95 18.99
N GLN A 78 -26.52 20.51 18.83
CA GLN A 78 -25.34 19.86 18.23
C GLN A 78 -25.58 19.32 16.81
N LEU A 79 -26.54 19.88 16.09
CA LEU A 79 -26.83 19.56 14.69
C LEU A 79 -25.93 20.32 13.71
N VAL A 80 -25.29 21.40 14.20
CA VAL A 80 -24.22 22.14 13.52
C VAL A 80 -23.07 22.28 14.50
N ARG A 81 -21.87 21.86 14.10
CA ARG A 81 -20.66 21.93 14.93
C ARG A 81 -19.55 22.72 14.24
N ALA A 82 -18.70 23.35 15.04
CA ALA A 82 -17.42 23.87 14.59
C ALA A 82 -16.43 22.70 14.49
N VAL A 83 -15.92 22.46 13.29
CA VAL A 83 -14.87 21.47 13.02
C VAL A 83 -13.55 22.23 12.94
N LYS A 84 -12.58 21.82 13.76
CA LYS A 84 -11.21 22.33 13.63
C LYS A 84 -10.59 21.71 12.37
N PRO A 85 -10.05 22.51 11.44
CA PRO A 85 -9.33 21.99 10.30
C PRO A 85 -8.22 21.01 10.69
N ALA A 86 -8.22 19.82 10.10
CA ALA A 86 -7.09 18.91 10.19
C ALA A 86 -6.04 19.35 9.15
N LEU A 87 -4.81 19.55 9.61
CA LEU A 87 -3.68 19.77 8.72
C LEU A 87 -3.46 18.50 7.89
N ALA A 88 -3.47 18.68 6.58
CA ALA A 88 -3.24 17.62 5.62
C ALA A 88 -2.12 18.01 4.65
N ARG A 89 -1.46 17.00 4.09
CA ARG A 89 -0.44 17.13 3.05
C ARG A 89 -0.93 16.47 1.77
N SER A 90 -0.39 16.90 0.62
CA SER A 90 -0.75 16.26 -0.65
C SER A 90 -0.24 14.81 -0.66
N GLY A 91 -0.91 13.93 -1.41
CA GLY A 91 -0.45 12.55 -1.54
C GLY A 91 0.99 12.45 -2.04
N LEU A 92 1.38 13.29 -3.00
CA LEU A 92 2.75 13.29 -3.52
C LEU A 92 3.79 13.72 -2.49
N ASP A 93 3.52 14.75 -1.69
CA ASP A 93 4.45 15.18 -0.65
C ASP A 93 4.66 14.09 0.41
N VAL A 94 3.57 13.45 0.82
CA VAL A 94 3.61 12.32 1.75
C VAL A 94 4.36 11.14 1.14
N LEU A 95 4.11 10.81 -0.13
CA LEU A 95 4.81 9.72 -0.79
C LEU A 95 6.32 9.98 -0.87
N LEU A 96 6.75 11.19 -1.24
CA LEU A 96 8.17 11.53 -1.31
C LEU A 96 8.85 11.36 0.06
N GLU A 97 8.20 11.81 1.13
CA GLU A 97 8.69 11.63 2.50
C GLU A 97 8.80 10.14 2.90
N LEU A 98 7.82 9.31 2.52
CA LEU A 98 7.85 7.88 2.78
C LEU A 98 8.89 7.15 1.91
N GLU A 99 9.09 7.57 0.66
CA GLU A 99 10.14 7.06 -0.23
C GLU A 99 11.53 7.36 0.36
N ASP A 100 11.76 8.59 0.85
CA ASP A 100 13.02 8.96 1.50
C ASP A 100 13.28 8.13 2.77
N LEU A 101 12.25 7.95 3.62
CA LEU A 101 12.34 7.12 4.82
C LEU A 101 12.62 5.65 4.46
N ALA A 102 11.86 5.09 3.51
CA ALA A 102 12.02 3.71 3.10
C ALA A 102 13.40 3.47 2.49
N ASN A 103 13.90 4.37 1.65
CA ASN A 103 15.25 4.29 1.09
C ASN A 103 16.33 4.28 2.18
N ASP A 104 16.28 5.22 3.14
CA ASP A 104 17.23 5.23 4.26
C ASP A 104 17.21 3.92 5.06
N LEU A 105 16.01 3.37 5.31
CA LEU A 105 15.87 2.08 6.00
C LEU A 105 16.42 0.91 5.17
N LEU A 106 16.08 0.82 3.88
CA LEU A 106 16.58 -0.21 2.96
C LEU A 106 18.12 -0.23 2.92
N TYR A 107 18.78 0.94 2.90
CA TYR A 107 20.24 1.03 2.96
C TYR A 107 20.83 0.56 4.29
N ARG A 108 20.11 0.74 5.40
CA ARG A 108 20.58 0.37 6.74
C ARG A 108 20.28 -1.07 7.13
N THR A 109 19.28 -1.69 6.50
CA THR A 109 18.83 -3.05 6.82
C THR A 109 19.03 -3.96 5.62
N LEU A 110 18.16 -3.86 4.61
CA LEU A 110 18.06 -4.79 3.49
C LEU A 110 19.38 -4.94 2.73
N TYR A 111 20.07 -3.86 2.39
CA TYR A 111 21.33 -3.95 1.64
C TYR A 111 22.52 -4.41 2.48
N THR A 112 22.36 -4.50 3.80
CA THR A 112 23.32 -5.15 4.72
C THR A 112 22.91 -6.58 5.07
N ASN A 113 21.78 -7.05 4.53
CA ASN A 113 21.34 -8.43 4.69
C ASN A 113 22.34 -9.37 4.00
N VAL A 114 22.68 -10.47 4.66
CA VAL A 114 23.61 -11.47 4.13
C VAL A 114 23.22 -11.96 2.74
N PHE A 115 21.93 -12.11 2.46
CA PHE A 115 21.44 -12.51 1.14
C PHE A 115 21.90 -11.50 0.07
N TRP A 116 21.66 -10.21 0.30
CA TRP A 116 21.96 -9.15 -0.65
C TRP A 116 23.44 -8.82 -0.74
N GLU A 117 24.17 -8.84 0.37
CA GLU A 117 25.63 -8.71 0.36
C GLU A 117 26.28 -9.79 -0.49
N LYS A 118 25.80 -11.04 -0.34
CA LYS A 118 26.29 -12.18 -1.12
C LYS A 118 25.90 -12.06 -2.58
N CYS A 119 24.66 -11.66 -2.91
CA CYS A 119 24.30 -11.35 -4.28
C CYS A 119 25.22 -10.28 -4.88
N ALA A 120 25.53 -9.20 -4.15
CA ALA A 120 26.39 -8.14 -4.63
C ALA A 120 27.85 -8.58 -4.88
N SER A 121 28.40 -9.45 -4.03
CA SER A 121 29.84 -9.82 -4.08
C SER A 121 30.14 -11.18 -4.73
N ALA A 122 29.14 -12.03 -4.96
CA ALA A 122 29.37 -13.40 -5.41
C ALA A 122 30.09 -13.49 -6.77
N SER A 123 31.08 -14.37 -6.82
CA SER A 123 31.94 -14.60 -7.99
C SER A 123 32.03 -16.08 -8.37
N SER A 124 31.60 -16.99 -7.48
CA SER A 124 31.58 -18.43 -7.72
C SER A 124 30.43 -19.13 -7.00
N GLY A 125 30.11 -20.35 -7.41
CA GLY A 125 29.09 -21.19 -6.76
C GLY A 125 29.38 -21.59 -5.30
N ALA A 126 30.56 -21.26 -4.77
CA ALA A 126 30.87 -21.42 -3.35
C ALA A 126 30.34 -20.25 -2.49
N ASP A 127 30.04 -19.09 -3.09
CA ASP A 127 29.67 -17.88 -2.36
C ASP A 127 28.18 -17.88 -1.95
N ILE A 128 27.33 -18.50 -2.77
CA ILE A 128 25.90 -18.64 -2.55
C ILE A 128 25.53 -20.11 -2.76
N PRO A 129 25.04 -20.83 -1.73
CA PRO A 129 24.56 -22.19 -1.90
C PRO A 129 23.44 -22.23 -2.96
N LEU A 130 23.51 -23.18 -3.90
CA LEU A 130 22.52 -23.29 -4.97
C LEU A 130 21.08 -23.44 -4.43
N ASN A 131 20.92 -24.08 -3.27
CA ASN A 131 19.62 -24.23 -2.64
C ASN A 131 19.02 -22.88 -2.17
N VAL A 132 19.85 -21.87 -1.86
CA VAL A 132 19.37 -20.50 -1.56
C VAL A 132 18.77 -19.86 -2.82
N ILE A 133 19.37 -20.07 -3.99
CA ILE A 133 18.82 -19.60 -5.27
C ILE A 133 17.47 -20.26 -5.54
N HIS A 134 17.40 -21.58 -5.38
CA HIS A 134 16.16 -22.32 -5.59
C HIS A 134 15.08 -21.91 -4.57
N GLY A 135 15.45 -21.77 -3.31
CA GLY A 135 14.58 -21.34 -2.23
C GLY A 135 14.02 -19.94 -2.43
N MET A 136 14.83 -18.99 -2.91
CA MET A 136 14.35 -17.67 -3.33
C MET A 136 13.22 -17.78 -4.36
N ILE A 137 13.35 -18.65 -5.36
CA ILE A 137 12.32 -18.86 -6.38
C ILE A 137 11.05 -19.51 -5.77
N VAL A 138 11.21 -20.48 -4.86
CA VAL A 138 10.08 -21.12 -4.15
C VAL A 138 9.30 -20.11 -3.31
N GLU A 139 10.00 -19.28 -2.52
CA GLU A 139 9.34 -18.32 -1.65
C GLU A 139 8.71 -17.16 -2.43
N ASN A 140 9.31 -16.74 -3.55
CA ASN A 140 8.65 -15.78 -4.46
C ASN A 140 7.45 -16.40 -5.17
N TYR A 141 7.48 -17.69 -5.52
CA TYR A 141 6.27 -18.37 -6.03
C TYR A 141 5.15 -18.28 -5.00
N HIS A 142 5.43 -18.57 -3.74
CA HIS A 142 4.44 -18.48 -2.68
C HIS A 142 3.96 -17.04 -2.41
N PHE A 143 4.81 -16.04 -2.58
CA PHE A 143 4.46 -14.64 -2.50
C PHE A 143 3.49 -14.25 -3.63
N LEU A 144 3.88 -14.45 -4.89
CA LEU A 144 3.08 -14.11 -6.07
C LEU A 144 1.77 -14.90 -6.16
N PHE A 145 1.79 -16.18 -5.80
CA PHE A 145 0.57 -16.99 -5.74
C PHE A 145 -0.48 -16.40 -4.77
N ARG A 146 -0.01 -15.66 -3.76
CA ARG A 146 -0.85 -14.99 -2.75
C ARG A 146 -1.02 -13.50 -3.01
N GLU A 147 -0.58 -12.99 -4.15
CA GLU A 147 -0.79 -11.60 -4.51
C GLU A 147 -2.27 -11.26 -4.56
N SER A 148 -3.08 -12.15 -5.13
CA SER A 148 -4.53 -12.03 -5.08
C SER A 148 -5.10 -11.91 -3.66
N TYR A 149 -4.44 -12.50 -2.66
CA TYR A 149 -4.87 -12.44 -1.27
C TYR A 149 -4.63 -11.07 -0.63
N PHE A 150 -3.54 -10.39 -0.99
CA PHE A 150 -3.22 -9.07 -0.42
C PHE A 150 -3.61 -7.89 -1.31
N ASP A 151 -3.77 -8.04 -2.62
CA ASP A 151 -4.21 -6.96 -3.51
C ASP A 151 -5.74 -6.83 -3.60
N ALA A 152 -6.47 -7.95 -3.56
CA ALA A 152 -7.93 -7.93 -3.70
C ALA A 152 -8.67 -6.99 -2.73
N PRO A 153 -8.26 -6.82 -1.45
CA PRO A 153 -8.96 -5.94 -0.51
C PRO A 153 -9.09 -4.49 -1.01
N VAL A 154 -8.06 -3.95 -1.69
CA VAL A 154 -8.05 -2.56 -2.16
C VAL A 154 -8.82 -2.34 -3.46
N LEU A 155 -9.27 -3.40 -4.14
CA LEU A 155 -10.09 -3.30 -5.35
C LEU A 155 -11.45 -2.62 -5.11
N SER A 156 -11.88 -2.59 -3.85
CA SER A 156 -13.11 -1.93 -3.40
C SER A 156 -12.88 -0.51 -2.88
N TYR A 157 -11.67 0.06 -3.00
CA TYR A 157 -11.30 1.34 -2.39
C TYR A 157 -12.30 2.47 -2.73
N VAL A 158 -13.09 2.89 -1.74
CA VAL A 158 -14.23 3.80 -1.94
C VAL A 158 -13.77 5.25 -2.04
N ALA A 159 -12.75 5.63 -1.27
CA ALA A 159 -12.35 7.02 -1.09
C ALA A 159 -11.85 7.69 -2.39
N ASN A 160 -11.42 6.93 -3.39
CA ASN A 160 -11.01 7.48 -4.68
C ASN A 160 -11.24 6.50 -5.84
N THR A 161 -12.23 6.77 -6.68
CA THR A 161 -12.55 5.96 -7.87
C THR A 161 -11.38 5.86 -8.84
N GLY A 162 -10.59 6.93 -9.02
CA GLY A 162 -9.43 6.90 -9.91
C GLY A 162 -8.34 5.96 -9.39
N VAL A 163 -8.04 5.98 -8.09
CA VAL A 163 -7.10 5.03 -7.47
C VAL A 163 -7.64 3.61 -7.57
N ARG A 164 -8.93 3.41 -7.27
CA ARG A 164 -9.59 2.10 -7.37
C ARG A 164 -9.45 1.50 -8.76
N LEU A 165 -9.73 2.27 -9.82
CA LEU A 165 -9.61 1.77 -11.19
C LEU A 165 -8.17 1.42 -11.55
N SER A 166 -7.20 2.22 -11.14
CA SER A 166 -5.78 1.90 -11.36
C SER A 166 -5.34 0.63 -10.63
N MET A 167 -5.86 0.36 -9.43
CA MET A 167 -5.60 -0.93 -8.75
C MET A 167 -6.29 -2.11 -9.43
N ASN A 168 -7.47 -1.92 -10.02
CA ASN A 168 -8.15 -2.98 -10.78
C ASN A 168 -7.39 -3.31 -12.07
N GLU A 169 -6.82 -2.31 -12.74
CA GLU A 169 -5.94 -2.51 -13.91
C GLU A 169 -4.69 -3.30 -13.50
N PHE A 170 -3.98 -2.85 -12.45
CA PHE A 170 -2.80 -3.52 -11.92
C PHE A 170 -3.09 -4.99 -11.54
N TYR A 171 -4.14 -5.23 -10.75
CA TYR A 171 -4.52 -6.60 -10.34
C TYR A 171 -4.81 -7.53 -11.53
N ALA A 172 -5.41 -7.00 -12.60
CA ALA A 172 -5.68 -7.79 -13.79
C ALA A 172 -4.40 -8.14 -14.57
N GLU A 173 -3.38 -7.28 -14.48
CA GLU A 173 -2.05 -7.50 -15.09
C GLU A 173 -1.23 -8.52 -14.30
N GLU A 174 -1.22 -8.44 -12.97
CA GLU A 174 -0.46 -9.37 -12.09
C GLU A 174 -1.00 -10.81 -12.11
N TYR A 175 -2.25 -11.02 -12.54
CA TYR A 175 -2.88 -12.33 -12.53
C TYR A 175 -2.10 -13.36 -13.38
N GLY A 176 -1.56 -14.37 -12.70
CA GLY A 176 -0.82 -15.47 -13.32
C GLY A 176 0.69 -15.25 -13.42
N HIS A 177 1.24 -14.21 -12.79
CA HIS A 177 2.69 -14.01 -12.71
C HIS A 177 3.41 -15.13 -11.93
N ASP A 178 2.73 -15.77 -10.98
CA ASP A 178 3.22 -16.96 -10.27
C ASP A 178 3.54 -18.13 -11.22
N GLU A 179 2.87 -18.22 -12.37
CA GLU A 179 3.11 -19.26 -13.39
C GLU A 179 4.52 -19.16 -14.00
N LEU A 180 5.12 -17.96 -14.01
CA LEU A 180 6.50 -17.77 -14.46
C LEU A 180 7.48 -18.44 -13.50
N LEU A 181 7.23 -18.35 -12.19
CA LEU A 181 8.06 -19.01 -11.20
C LEU A 181 7.80 -20.51 -11.14
N LEU A 182 6.56 -20.96 -11.34
CA LEU A 182 6.26 -22.38 -11.54
C LEU A 182 7.03 -22.95 -12.73
N LYS A 183 7.10 -22.22 -13.85
CA LYS A 183 7.87 -22.62 -15.03
C LYS A 183 9.37 -22.75 -14.73
N ALA A 184 9.93 -21.86 -13.90
CA ALA A 184 11.30 -21.99 -13.42
C ALA A 184 11.47 -23.26 -12.58
N LEU A 185 10.61 -23.46 -11.57
CA LEU A 185 10.65 -24.60 -10.65
C LEU A 185 10.44 -25.95 -11.36
N THR A 186 9.68 -25.98 -12.44
CA THR A 186 9.51 -27.18 -13.28
C THR A 186 10.84 -27.69 -13.85
N THR A 187 11.83 -26.80 -14.08
CA THR A 187 13.17 -27.22 -14.54
C THR A 187 13.94 -28.00 -13.45
N LEU A 188 13.54 -27.87 -12.19
CA LEU A 188 14.05 -28.63 -11.04
C LEU A 188 13.21 -29.88 -10.75
N GLY A 189 12.20 -30.18 -11.58
CA GLY A 189 11.29 -31.31 -11.37
C GLY A 189 10.17 -31.05 -10.35
N VAL A 190 10.00 -29.81 -9.88
CA VAL A 190 8.90 -29.43 -8.99
C VAL A 190 7.61 -29.26 -9.78
N THR A 191 6.56 -29.96 -9.37
CA THR A 191 5.23 -29.87 -9.99
C THR A 191 4.31 -28.90 -9.23
N ARG A 192 3.18 -28.54 -9.84
CA ARG A 192 2.14 -27.76 -9.14
C ARG A 192 1.58 -28.53 -7.95
N GLU A 193 1.41 -29.84 -8.10
CA GLU A 193 0.93 -30.73 -7.06
C GLU A 193 1.89 -30.76 -5.86
N ASP A 194 3.20 -30.65 -6.10
CA ASP A 194 4.18 -30.53 -5.02
C ASP A 194 3.99 -29.21 -4.27
N LEU A 195 3.90 -28.09 -4.97
CA LEU A 195 3.73 -26.76 -4.38
C LEU A 195 2.38 -26.60 -3.65
N ALA A 196 1.34 -27.32 -4.08
CA ALA A 196 0.06 -27.35 -3.38
C ALA A 196 0.15 -28.04 -2.00
N ARG A 197 1.18 -28.86 -1.77
CA ARG A 197 1.43 -29.56 -0.49
C ARG A 197 2.53 -28.89 0.35
N THR A 198 3.07 -27.75 -0.08
CA THR A 198 4.11 -27.03 0.66
C THR A 198 3.55 -25.91 1.53
N VAL A 199 4.30 -25.63 2.59
CA VAL A 199 4.10 -24.45 3.44
C VAL A 199 5.24 -23.43 3.20
N PRO A 200 4.92 -22.17 2.86
CA PRO A 200 5.92 -21.09 2.77
C PRO A 200 6.58 -20.83 4.11
N LEU A 201 7.79 -20.25 4.09
CA LEU A 201 8.50 -19.85 5.30
C LEU A 201 7.63 -18.94 6.20
N PRO A 202 7.77 -19.03 7.53
CA PRO A 202 7.07 -18.13 8.45
C PRO A 202 7.25 -16.66 8.10
N GLN A 203 8.45 -16.27 7.67
CA GLN A 203 8.78 -14.91 7.25
C GLN A 203 8.04 -14.49 5.96
N THR A 204 7.95 -15.40 4.98
CA THR A 204 7.13 -15.19 3.77
C THR A 204 5.66 -14.97 4.12
N MET A 205 5.09 -15.83 4.99
CA MET A 205 3.71 -15.64 5.43
C MET A 205 3.51 -14.40 6.28
N ALA A 206 4.49 -14.03 7.11
CA ALA A 206 4.41 -12.81 7.91
C ALA A 206 4.31 -11.57 7.00
N LEU A 207 5.09 -11.53 5.92
CA LEU A 207 5.01 -10.46 4.93
C LEU A 207 3.65 -10.48 4.20
N CYS A 208 3.23 -11.61 3.63
CA CYS A 208 1.94 -11.71 2.93
C CYS A 208 0.75 -11.34 3.81
N ASN A 209 0.71 -11.82 5.06
CA ASN A 209 -0.37 -11.53 5.99
C ASN A 209 -0.38 -10.06 6.42
N SER A 210 0.79 -9.45 6.58
CA SER A 210 0.88 -8.02 6.92
C SER A 210 0.41 -7.16 5.74
N LEU A 211 0.80 -7.49 4.51
CA LEU A 211 0.28 -6.85 3.30
C LEU A 211 -1.24 -6.97 3.19
N ALA A 212 -1.80 -8.16 3.40
CA ALA A 212 -3.25 -8.35 3.39
C ALA A 212 -3.95 -7.55 4.50
N PHE A 213 -3.35 -7.50 5.70
CA PHE A 213 -3.86 -6.69 6.79
C PHE A 213 -3.87 -5.20 6.44
N TRP A 214 -2.78 -4.66 5.89
CA TRP A 214 -2.71 -3.25 5.49
C TRP A 214 -3.61 -2.94 4.31
N ALA A 215 -3.71 -3.82 3.31
CA ALA A 215 -4.63 -3.65 2.20
C ALA A 215 -6.09 -3.53 2.66
N HIS A 216 -6.46 -4.26 3.72
CA HIS A 216 -7.81 -4.21 4.28
C HIS A 216 -8.03 -3.03 5.22
N SER A 217 -7.05 -2.73 6.09
CA SER A 217 -7.23 -1.81 7.23
C SER A 217 -6.59 -0.43 7.04
N ASP A 218 -5.58 -0.33 6.18
CA ASP A 218 -4.85 0.91 5.88
C ASP A 218 -4.41 0.99 4.40
N PRO A 219 -5.37 1.11 3.44
CA PRO A 219 -5.08 1.11 2.02
C PRO A 219 -4.04 2.16 1.59
N LEU A 220 -4.02 3.33 2.25
CA LEU A 220 -3.03 4.38 1.97
C LEU A 220 -1.61 3.88 2.24
N PHE A 221 -1.39 3.24 3.39
CA PHE A 221 -0.09 2.65 3.68
C PHE A 221 0.23 1.51 2.71
N PHE A 222 -0.73 0.63 2.43
CA PHE A 222 -0.54 -0.45 1.45
C PHE A 222 -0.11 0.07 0.07
N PHE A 223 -0.73 1.13 -0.46
CA PHE A 223 -0.30 1.71 -1.74
C PHE A 223 1.15 2.19 -1.73
N SER A 224 1.64 2.62 -0.56
CA SER A 224 3.04 3.07 -0.41
C SER A 224 4.05 1.94 -0.49
N THR A 225 3.66 0.68 -0.19
CA THR A 225 4.56 -0.48 -0.27
C THR A 225 4.74 -1.00 -1.70
N LEU A 226 3.74 -0.80 -2.57
CA LEU A 226 3.76 -1.30 -3.96
C LEU A 226 5.04 -0.89 -4.71
N GLY A 227 5.52 0.35 -4.52
CA GLY A 227 6.72 0.80 -5.23
C GLY A 227 7.96 -0.02 -4.91
N ILE A 228 8.08 -0.50 -3.66
CA ILE A 228 9.22 -1.32 -3.23
C ILE A 228 9.08 -2.75 -3.74
N LEU A 229 7.86 -3.31 -3.68
CA LEU A 229 7.56 -4.66 -4.17
C LEU A 229 7.74 -4.77 -5.69
N GLU A 230 7.30 -3.76 -6.44
CA GLU A 230 7.40 -3.70 -7.91
C GLU A 230 8.80 -3.34 -8.43
N GLY A 231 9.81 -3.31 -7.56
CA GLY A 231 11.20 -3.11 -7.97
C GLY A 231 11.50 -1.70 -8.49
N LYS A 232 10.81 -0.68 -7.98
CA LYS A 232 11.11 0.72 -8.34
C LYS A 232 12.59 1.02 -8.10
N ASP A 233 13.21 1.64 -9.10
CA ASP A 233 14.63 2.05 -9.11
C ASP A 233 15.67 0.91 -9.20
N ILE A 234 15.26 -0.36 -9.36
CA ILE A 234 16.16 -1.47 -9.66
C ILE A 234 16.54 -1.42 -11.15
N LYS A 235 17.59 -0.66 -11.47
CA LYS A 235 18.17 -0.64 -12.83
C LYS A 235 18.84 -1.97 -13.22
N GLN A 236 19.14 -2.81 -12.23
CA GLN A 236 19.90 -4.05 -12.39
C GLN A 236 19.46 -5.06 -11.32
N ASP A 237 18.91 -6.19 -11.74
CA ASP A 237 18.47 -7.27 -10.84
C ASP A 237 19.70 -7.98 -10.26
N SER A 238 20.12 -7.53 -9.08
CA SER A 238 21.33 -8.03 -8.41
C SER A 238 21.26 -9.53 -8.07
N PHE A 239 20.05 -10.08 -7.90
CA PHE A 239 19.85 -11.51 -7.68
C PHE A 239 20.11 -12.30 -8.96
N LEU A 240 19.47 -11.93 -10.08
CA LEU A 240 19.67 -12.61 -11.36
C LEU A 240 21.13 -12.52 -11.80
N ASP A 241 21.75 -11.35 -11.65
CA ASP A 241 23.15 -11.16 -11.99
C ASP A 241 24.08 -12.05 -11.15
N ALA A 242 23.81 -12.18 -9.85
CA ALA A 242 24.56 -13.09 -8.99
C ALA A 242 24.37 -14.55 -9.43
N ALA A 243 23.13 -14.96 -9.71
CA ALA A 243 22.82 -16.31 -10.15
C ALA A 243 23.52 -16.66 -11.48
N TYR A 244 23.55 -15.72 -12.44
CA TYR A 244 24.32 -15.88 -13.68
C TYR A 244 25.83 -15.94 -13.42
N ARG A 245 26.38 -15.06 -12.57
CA ARG A 245 27.82 -15.06 -12.23
C ARG A 245 28.28 -16.39 -11.63
N ILE A 246 27.47 -16.99 -10.76
CA ILE A 246 27.83 -18.26 -10.10
C ILE A 246 27.51 -19.50 -10.96
N GLY A 247 26.98 -19.33 -12.18
CA GLY A 247 26.78 -20.40 -13.15
C GLY A 247 25.48 -21.18 -13.02
N VAL A 248 24.42 -20.58 -12.46
CA VAL A 248 23.08 -21.20 -12.43
C VAL A 248 22.56 -21.38 -13.86
N ASP A 249 21.86 -22.49 -14.11
CA ASP A 249 21.34 -22.83 -15.44
C ASP A 249 20.43 -21.72 -15.99
N PRO A 250 20.73 -21.14 -17.16
CA PRO A 250 19.86 -20.17 -17.82
C PRO A 250 18.43 -20.68 -18.06
N ALA A 251 18.19 -21.99 -18.17
CA ALA A 251 16.85 -22.54 -18.29
C ALA A 251 16.00 -22.27 -17.04
N LEU A 252 16.61 -22.32 -15.85
CA LEU A 252 15.96 -21.96 -14.59
C LEU A 252 15.72 -20.45 -14.49
N LEU A 253 16.68 -19.63 -14.90
CA LEU A 253 16.64 -18.17 -14.69
C LEU A 253 15.78 -17.41 -15.70
N LYS A 254 15.60 -17.92 -16.92
CA LYS A 254 14.84 -17.23 -17.98
C LYS A 254 13.40 -16.88 -17.57
N PRO A 255 12.59 -17.78 -16.96
CA PRO A 255 11.25 -17.42 -16.50
C PRO A 255 11.26 -16.41 -15.36
N VAL A 256 12.23 -16.48 -14.44
CA VAL A 256 12.41 -15.50 -13.36
C VAL A 256 12.72 -14.11 -13.92
N LYS A 257 13.61 -14.05 -14.92
CA LYS A 257 13.89 -12.80 -15.65
C LYS A 257 12.66 -12.26 -16.37
N ALA A 258 11.85 -13.13 -16.98
CA ALA A 258 10.64 -12.70 -17.67
C ALA A 258 9.64 -12.01 -16.73
N HIS A 259 9.54 -12.48 -15.48
CA HIS A 259 8.76 -11.81 -14.44
C HIS A 259 9.29 -10.39 -14.17
N SER A 260 10.59 -10.25 -13.87
CA SER A 260 11.21 -8.94 -13.66
C SER A 260 11.03 -7.99 -14.87
N ASP A 261 11.16 -8.52 -16.09
CA ASP A 261 10.98 -7.76 -17.32
C ASP A 261 9.54 -7.26 -17.52
N ILE A 262 8.52 -8.01 -17.07
CA ILE A 262 7.11 -7.58 -17.16
C ILE A 262 6.90 -6.34 -16.28
N ASN A 263 7.35 -6.37 -15.03
CA ASN A 263 7.14 -5.25 -14.09
C ASN A 263 7.87 -3.98 -14.58
N LEU A 264 9.07 -4.14 -15.16
CA LEU A 264 9.82 -3.05 -15.78
C LEU A 264 9.09 -2.46 -17.00
N ASN A 265 8.55 -3.31 -17.89
CA ASN A 265 7.87 -2.88 -19.11
C ASN A 265 6.46 -2.33 -18.86
N GLY A 266 5.74 -2.83 -17.85
CA GLY A 266 4.44 -2.33 -17.39
C GLY A 266 4.54 -0.96 -16.70
N GLY A 267 5.76 -0.53 -16.37
CA GLY A 267 5.98 0.73 -15.67
C GLY A 267 5.42 0.71 -14.25
N HIS A 268 5.42 -0.46 -13.60
CA HIS A 268 4.88 -0.66 -12.26
C HIS A 268 5.63 0.18 -11.21
N GLY A 269 6.92 0.47 -11.44
CA GLY A 269 7.68 1.45 -10.66
C GLY A 269 7.10 2.88 -10.65
N SER A 270 6.12 3.19 -11.52
CA SER A 270 5.38 4.46 -11.51
C SER A 270 3.99 4.37 -10.88
N LEU A 271 3.47 3.17 -10.59
CA LEU A 271 2.11 2.96 -10.10
C LEU A 271 1.85 3.70 -8.80
N THR A 272 2.73 3.56 -7.81
CA THR A 272 2.59 4.26 -6.52
C THR A 272 2.54 5.77 -6.71
N ARG A 273 3.41 6.35 -7.55
CA ARG A 273 3.38 7.80 -7.85
C ARG A 273 2.09 8.19 -8.57
N LYS A 274 1.57 7.38 -9.49
CA LYS A 274 0.27 7.61 -10.16
C LYS A 274 -0.87 7.59 -9.14
N ILE A 275 -0.89 6.65 -8.20
CA ILE A 275 -1.88 6.56 -7.13
C ILE A 275 -1.85 7.80 -6.25
N PHE A 276 -0.68 8.15 -5.69
CA PHE A 276 -0.55 9.28 -4.78
C PHE A 276 -0.73 10.64 -5.46
N SER A 277 -0.49 10.74 -6.79
CA SER A 277 -0.86 11.94 -7.57
C SER A 277 -2.37 12.21 -7.60
N ARG A 278 -3.19 11.18 -7.38
CA ARG A 278 -4.65 11.26 -7.36
C ARG A 278 -5.20 11.49 -5.96
N ILE A 279 -4.37 11.45 -4.91
CA ILE A 279 -4.79 11.64 -3.51
C ILE A 279 -4.58 13.12 -3.14
N PRO A 280 -5.67 13.91 -3.02
CA PRO A 280 -5.54 15.36 -2.86
C PRO A 280 -5.03 15.74 -1.46
N ALA A 281 -5.38 14.97 -0.44
CA ALA A 281 -5.03 15.25 0.95
C ALA A 281 -4.88 13.95 1.74
N ILE A 282 -3.90 13.92 2.64
CA ILE A 282 -3.70 12.87 3.66
C ILE A 282 -3.55 13.57 5.00
N ALA A 283 -4.31 13.12 5.99
CA ALA A 283 -4.30 13.69 7.34
C ALA A 283 -2.94 13.46 8.01
N ASP A 284 -2.44 14.43 8.78
CA ASP A 284 -1.16 14.24 9.49
C ASP A 284 -1.16 13.05 10.46
N ALA A 285 -2.32 12.66 11.00
CA ALA A 285 -2.45 11.44 11.79
C ALA A 285 -2.18 10.16 10.97
N ASP A 286 -2.71 10.11 9.74
CA ASP A 286 -2.45 9.01 8.81
C ASP A 286 -0.98 9.01 8.40
N VAL A 287 -0.37 10.18 8.12
CA VAL A 287 1.05 10.23 7.77
C VAL A 287 1.94 9.72 8.90
N ARG A 288 1.65 10.07 10.17
CA ARG A 288 2.39 9.53 11.31
C ARG A 288 2.26 8.01 11.42
N ARG A 289 1.05 7.47 11.18
CA ARG A 289 0.81 6.02 11.15
C ARG A 289 1.59 5.37 10.01
N MET A 290 1.51 5.90 8.79
CA MET A 290 2.21 5.39 7.62
C MET A 290 3.73 5.36 7.86
N ARG A 291 4.32 6.42 8.40
CA ARG A 291 5.74 6.44 8.77
C ARG A 291 6.12 5.32 9.75
N ALA A 292 5.31 5.12 10.79
CA ALA A 292 5.56 4.07 11.77
C ALA A 292 5.47 2.67 11.13
N GLN A 293 4.48 2.45 10.26
CA GLN A 293 4.30 1.21 9.53
C GLN A 293 5.43 0.96 8.52
N THR A 294 6.03 2.01 7.94
CA THR A 294 7.19 1.86 7.03
C THR A 294 8.34 1.12 7.71
N HIS A 295 8.62 1.38 8.99
CA HIS A 295 9.64 0.64 9.73
C HIS A 295 9.32 -0.86 9.78
N LEU A 296 8.10 -1.21 10.18
CA LEU A 296 7.67 -2.60 10.27
C LEU A 296 7.67 -3.31 8.91
N PHE A 297 7.23 -2.62 7.85
CA PHE A 297 7.28 -3.17 6.50
C PHE A 297 8.71 -3.50 6.06
N ILE A 298 9.66 -2.57 6.25
CA ILE A 298 11.05 -2.80 5.87
C ILE A 298 11.69 -3.92 6.70
N GLU A 299 11.37 -4.02 7.99
CA GLU A 299 11.80 -5.15 8.83
C GLU A 299 11.25 -6.48 8.33
N LEU A 300 9.95 -6.57 8.02
CA LEU A 300 9.35 -7.80 7.48
C LEU A 300 9.93 -8.17 6.11
N TYR A 301 10.20 -7.16 5.28
CA TYR A 301 10.80 -7.36 3.96
C TYR A 301 12.25 -7.85 4.07
N ASP A 302 13.04 -7.30 5.00
CA ASP A 302 14.37 -7.84 5.33
C ASP A 302 14.30 -9.28 5.87
N GLN A 303 13.34 -9.55 6.78
CA GLN A 303 13.16 -10.87 7.36
C GLN A 303 12.77 -11.94 6.33
N PHE A 304 12.07 -11.57 5.25
CA PHE A 304 11.82 -12.47 4.12
C PHE A 304 13.13 -13.01 3.53
N TYR A 305 14.09 -12.14 3.23
CA TYR A 305 15.40 -12.55 2.69
C TYR A 305 16.28 -13.27 3.73
N THR A 306 16.24 -12.82 4.99
CA THR A 306 16.91 -13.50 6.10
C THR A 306 16.42 -14.94 6.23
N GLY A 307 15.10 -15.14 6.24
CA GLY A 307 14.48 -16.47 6.33
C GLY A 307 14.89 -17.39 5.18
N ILE A 308 14.93 -16.86 3.95
CA ILE A 308 15.40 -17.61 2.78
C ILE A 308 16.85 -18.05 2.99
N TRP A 309 17.75 -17.12 3.34
CA TRP A 309 19.15 -17.44 3.53
C TRP A 309 19.35 -18.48 4.64
N GLU A 310 18.80 -18.23 5.83
CA GLU A 310 18.97 -19.10 7.00
C GLU A 310 18.43 -20.51 6.75
N HIS A 311 17.23 -20.63 6.15
CA HIS A 311 16.63 -21.93 5.90
C HIS A 311 17.37 -22.68 4.80
N TYR A 312 17.55 -22.06 3.63
CA TYR A 312 18.03 -22.76 2.44
C TYR A 312 19.55 -22.93 2.38
N SER A 313 20.31 -22.20 3.19
CA SER A 313 21.75 -22.47 3.37
C SER A 313 22.02 -23.74 4.18
N ALA A 314 21.09 -24.15 5.05
CA ALA A 314 21.25 -25.28 5.95
C ALA A 314 20.37 -26.50 5.60
N SER A 315 19.22 -26.27 4.97
CA SER A 315 18.27 -27.33 4.62
C SER A 315 18.73 -28.07 3.35
N PRO A 316 18.75 -29.42 3.34
CA PRO A 316 18.91 -30.20 2.12
C PRO A 316 17.60 -30.33 1.32
N MET A 317 16.45 -30.00 1.93
CA MET A 317 15.14 -30.06 1.29
C MET A 317 14.75 -28.70 0.71
N LEU A 318 14.34 -28.69 -0.55
CA LEU A 318 13.86 -27.49 -1.23
C LEU A 318 12.41 -27.14 -0.85
N LEU A 319 11.57 -28.16 -0.71
CA LEU A 319 10.15 -28.00 -0.44
C LEU A 319 9.84 -28.34 1.01
N ARG A 320 9.11 -27.45 1.70
CA ARG A 320 8.63 -27.68 3.07
C ARG A 320 7.25 -28.31 3.00
N THR A 321 7.18 -29.63 2.93
CA THR A 321 5.91 -30.38 2.89
C THR A 321 5.39 -30.63 4.30
N LEU A 322 4.05 -30.67 4.45
CA LEU A 322 3.43 -31.27 5.62
C LEU A 322 3.27 -32.76 5.32
N ASP A 323 3.95 -33.62 6.06
CA ASP A 323 3.67 -35.06 5.99
C ASP A 323 2.24 -35.29 6.50
N VAL A 324 1.34 -35.69 5.60
CA VAL A 324 -0.06 -36.03 5.94
C VAL A 324 -0.17 -37.51 6.37
N ASP A 325 0.94 -38.25 6.37
CA ASP A 325 0.99 -39.68 6.71
C ASP A 325 1.25 -39.93 8.21
N GLY A 326 0.53 -39.20 9.07
CA GLY A 326 0.54 -39.40 10.52
C GLY A 326 -0.88 -39.38 11.09
N GLU A 327 -1.37 -40.55 11.46
CA GLU A 327 -2.66 -40.85 12.08
C GLU A 327 -3.19 -39.74 13.00
N ALA A 328 -4.40 -39.26 12.71
CA ALA A 328 -5.26 -38.49 13.62
C ALA A 328 -6.16 -39.41 14.44
#